data_AF-A0A3G9IN20-F1
#
_entry.id   AF-A0A3G9IN20-F1
#
_cell.length_a   1.000
_cell.length_b   1.000
_cell.length_c   1.000
_cell.angle_alpha   90.00
_cell.angle_beta   90.00
_cell.angle_gamma   90.00
#
_symmetry.space_group_name_H-M   'P 1'
#
loop_
_entity.id
_entity.type
_entity.pdbx_description
1 polymer ?
#
loop_
_entity_poly.entity_id
_entity_poly.type
_entity_poly.pdbx_seq_one_letter_code
_entity_poly.pdbx_strand_id
1 'polypeptide(L)' 'MRGSPGAKAYYQQIRARGTGHQAALRQLANRWIGILHGCLKTDTLYDEKAAWSHIIDRAA' A
#
# COMPACT_ATOMS: atom_id res chain seq x y z
N MET A 1 -0.86 -11.42 -5.62
CA MET A 1 0.04 -10.26 -5.69
C MET A 1 1.44 -10.71 -5.32
N ARG A 2 2.30 -10.90 -6.33
CA ARG A 2 3.74 -11.10 -6.15
C ARG A 2 4.40 -9.72 -6.28
N GLY A 3 5.32 -9.38 -5.39
CA GLY A 3 6.16 -8.17 -5.53
C GLY A 3 6.25 -7.26 -4.30
N SER A 4 5.27 -7.26 -3.39
CA SER A 4 5.35 -6.46 -2.15
C SER A 4 4.54 -7.10 -1.01
N PRO A 5 5.20 -7.62 0.05
CA PRO A 5 4.55 -8.03 1.29
C PRO A 5 3.63 -6.96 1.90
N GLY A 6 4.06 -5.69 1.91
CA GLY A 6 3.29 -4.58 2.50
C GLY A 6 1.98 -4.31 1.77
N ALA A 7 2.03 -4.27 0.43
CA ALA A 7 0.85 -4.11 -0.42
C ALA A 7 -0.15 -5.26 -0.24
N LYS A 8 0.34 -6.49 -0.10
CA LYS A 8 -0.49 -7.68 0.14
C LYS A 8 -1.19 -7.60 1.49
N ALA A 9 -0.47 -7.21 2.55
CA ALA A 9 -1.04 -7.05 3.89
C ALA A 9 -2.15 -5.99 3.91
N TYR A 10 -1.93 -4.85 3.26
CA TYR A 10 -2.95 -3.80 3.13
C TYR A 10 -4.19 -4.26 2.38
N TYR A 11 -4.00 -4.92 1.24
CA TYR A 11 -5.10 -5.49 0.47
C TYR A 11 -5.93 -6.47 1.32
N GLN A 12 -5.27 -7.34 2.08
CA GLN A 12 -5.96 -8.27 2.97
C GLN A 12 -6.71 -7.55 4.10
N GLN A 13 -6.13 -6.49 4.68
CA GLN A 13 -6.80 -5.69 5.70
C GLN A 13 -8.06 -5.02 5.16
N ILE A 14 -8.02 -4.48 3.94
CA ILE A 14 -9.20 -3.88 3.29
C ILE A 14 -10.26 -4.95 2.99
N ARG A 15 -9.85 -6.12 2.50
CA ARG A 15 -10.75 -7.25 2.25
C ARG A 15 -11.39 -7.78 3.53
N ALA A 16 -10.64 -7.83 4.63
CA ALA A 16 -11.14 -8.25 5.94
C ALA A 16 -12.22 -7.29 6.50
N ARG A 17 -12.20 -6.02 6.10
CA ARG A 17 -13.23 -5.02 6.44
C ARG A 17 -14.53 -5.16 5.63
N GLY A 18 -14.69 -6.23 4.84
CA GLY A 18 -15.88 -6.45 4.01
C GLY A 18 -15.90 -5.59 2.74
N THR A 19 -14.81 -4.92 2.39
CA THR A 19 -14.74 -4.11 1.16
C THR A 19 -14.73 -5.00 -0.07
N GLY A 20 -15.63 -4.73 -1.03
CA GLY A 20 -15.69 -5.47 -2.29
C GLY A 20 -14.37 -5.42 -3.07
N HIS A 21 -14.11 -6.45 -3.88
CA HIS A 21 -12.83 -6.65 -4.56
C HIS A 21 -12.36 -5.41 -5.36
N GLN A 22 -13.27 -4.81 -6.14
CA GLN A 22 -12.97 -3.64 -6.97
C GLN A 22 -12.68 -2.38 -6.16
N ALA A 23 -13.33 -2.23 -5.01
CA ALA A 23 -13.06 -1.12 -4.10
C ALA A 23 -11.72 -1.31 -3.38
N ALA A 24 -11.39 -2.54 -2.99
CA ALA A 24 -10.11 -2.87 -2.38
C ALA A 24 -8.93 -2.62 -3.34
N LEU A 25 -9.08 -2.99 -4.62
CA LEU A 25 -8.07 -2.72 -5.65
C LEU A 25 -7.88 -1.22 -5.90
N ARG A 26 -8.99 -0.44 -5.96
CA ARG A 26 -8.91 1.02 -6.10
C ARG A 26 -8.19 1.68 -4.93
N GLN A 27 -8.48 1.28 -3.70
CA GLN A 27 -7.78 1.82 -2.53
C GLN A 27 -6.29 1.46 -2.54
N LEU A 28 -5.95 0.21 -2.89
CA LEU A 28 -4.56 -0.21 -3.03
C LEU A 28 -3.84 0.61 -4.10
N ALA A 29 -4.43 0.77 -5.29
CA ALA A 29 -3.85 1.54 -6.39
C ALA A 29 -3.65 3.01 -6.03
N ASN A 30 -4.66 3.66 -5.45
CA ASN A 30 -4.57 5.06 -5.02
C ASN A 30 -3.43 5.25 -4.00
N ARG A 31 -3.24 4.29 -3.09
CA ARG A 31 -2.14 4.34 -2.12
C ARG A 31 -0.78 4.19 -2.80
N TRP A 32 -0.65 3.27 -3.75
CA TRP A 32 0.58 3.08 -4.54
C TRP A 32 0.96 4.33 -5.31
N ILE A 33 0.00 4.96 -5.99
CA ILE A 33 0.23 6.19 -6.75
C ILE A 33 0.74 7.31 -5.82
N GLY A 34 0.16 7.46 -4.62
CA GLY A 34 0.60 8.46 -3.65
C GLY A 34 2.05 8.26 -3.18
N ILE A 35 2.47 7.02 -2.97
CA ILE A 35 3.85 6.69 -2.58
C ILE A 35 4.82 6.99 -3.72
N LEU A 36 4.52 6.51 -4.94
CA LEU A 36 5.38 6.74 -6.11
C LEU A 36 5.47 8.23 -6.46
N HIS A 37 4.38 8.96 -6.31
CA HIS A 37 4.36 10.42 -6.48
C HIS A 37 5.23 11.12 -5.43
N GLY A 38 5.20 10.66 -4.17
CA GLY A 38 6.11 11.14 -3.12
C GLY A 38 7.57 10.90 -3.50
N CYS A 39 7.90 9.69 -3.93
CA CYS A 39 9.24 9.32 -4.39
C CYS A 39 9.72 10.20 -5.56
N LEU A 40 8.88 10.41 -6.56
CA LEU A 40 9.17 11.29 -7.69
C LEU A 40 9.38 12.75 -7.26
N LYS A 41 8.57 13.25 -6.32
CA LYS A 41 8.67 14.63 -5.84
C LYS A 41 9.96 14.90 -5.08
N THR A 42 10.48 13.90 -4.37
CA THR A 42 11.69 14.01 -3.55
C THR A 42 12.94 13.45 -4.23
N ASP A 43 12.82 13.01 -5.48
CA ASP A 43 13.86 12.29 -6.23
C ASP A 43 14.47 11.12 -5.43
N THR A 44 13.60 10.40 -4.71
CA THR A 44 14.00 9.24 -3.90
C THR A 44 13.57 7.94 -4.57
N LEU A 45 14.43 6.93 -4.46
CA LEU A 45 14.07 5.59 -4.90
C LEU A 45 12.98 5.00 -4.01
N TYR A 46 12.12 4.19 -4.60
CA TYR A 46 11.11 3.47 -3.87
C TYR A 46 11.74 2.47 -2.88
N ASP A 47 11.49 2.67 -1.59
CA ASP A 47 11.80 1.72 -0.52
C ASP A 47 10.50 1.13 0.03
N GLU A 48 10.35 -0.18 -0.07
CA GLU A 48 9.16 -0.88 0.40
C GLU A 48 8.93 -0.75 1.92
N LYS A 49 10.00 -0.75 2.71
CA LYS A 49 9.88 -0.64 4.18
C LYS A 49 9.37 0.74 4.57
N ALA A 50 9.87 1.79 3.94
CA ALA A 50 9.41 3.15 4.15
C ALA A 50 7.97 3.35 3.62
N ALA A 51 7.68 2.84 2.42
CA ALA A 51 6.39 2.93 1.74
C ALA A 51 5.22 2.34 2.56
N TRP A 52 5.46 1.22 3.25
CA TRP A 52 4.45 0.48 4.00
C TRP A 52 4.62 0.55 5.52
N SER A 53 5.56 1.35 6.03
CA SER A 53 5.84 1.54 7.47
C SER A 53 4.56 1.81 8.27
N HIS A 54 3.72 2.75 7.82
CA HIS A 54 2.45 3.11 8.45
C HIS A 54 1.41 1.98 8.51
N ILE A 55 1.57 0.93 7.72
CA ILE A 55 0.65 -0.23 7.68
C ILE A 55 1.13 -1.31 8.63
N ILE A 56 2.46 -1.45 8.75
CA ILE A 56 3.11 -2.31 9.74
C ILE A 56 2.86 -1.75 11.16
N ASP A 57 3.00 -0.43 11.34
CA ASP A 57 2.77 0.27 12.60
C ASP A 57 1.31 0.10 13.08
N ARG A 58 0.34 0.26 12.19
CA ARG A 58 -1.09 0.07 12.49
C ARG A 58 -1.51 -1.37 12.79
N ALA A 59 -0.63 -2.33 12.60
CA ALA A 59 -0.87 -3.74 12.89
C ALA A 59 -0.26 -4.18 14.24
N ALA A 60 0.52 -3.32 14.90
CA ALA A 60 1.01 -3.48 16.27
C ALA A 60 -0.03 -2.95 17.28
#